data_AF-A0A9W9ZEY1-F1
#
_entry.id   AF-A0A9W9ZEY1-F1
#
_cell.length_a   1.000
_cell.length_b   1.000
_cell.length_c   1.000
_cell.angle_alpha   90.00
_cell.angle_beta   90.00
_cell.angle_gamma   90.00
#
_symmetry.space_group_name_H-M   'P 1'
#
loop_
_entity.id
_entity.type
_entity.pdbx_description
1 polymer ?
#
loop_
_entity_poly.entity_id
_entity_poly.type
_entity_poly.pdbx_seq_one_letter_code
_entity_poly.pdbx_strand_id
1 'polypeptide(L)'
;MEFETPTFSRPRRRRIILLVALLVVVFAVTGFLIGYFVMKAGQDTVKCQTDDGSDNTSKPTPTPSNKEKYHKMFQEEIKAKNIEDNLKYITSEPHMAGSKRQHDLAIFLGEKWRTYRFDVVEMPEYKVPLSLPQEDKPNKVEVIINGTIEQTILGKLEVKAEPSATKKFNYFPYFAYSPNGTVEGELVYINTGSKEDIKLLMNRTGVSLENKIVIARGMGASIRLAASLGAIGALTFPDPHSSGPSPNDTYPNTPWTSGDAVFEKTSGPKRG
;
A
#
# COMPACT_ATOMS: atom_id res chain seq x y z
N MET A 1 24.75 -74.06 49.59
CA MET A 1 24.52 -74.91 48.40
C MET A 1 23.12 -74.62 47.91
N GLU A 2 23.00 -74.39 46.59
CA GLU A 2 21.80 -74.45 45.74
C GLU A 2 20.67 -73.46 46.12
N PHE A 3 20.45 -72.33 45.43
CA PHE A 3 20.12 -72.08 44.01
C PHE A 3 18.87 -72.83 43.53
N GLU A 4 17.71 -72.19 43.69
CA GLU A 4 16.58 -72.39 42.77
C GLU A 4 15.92 -71.05 42.45
N THR A 5 15.80 -70.78 41.15
CA THR A 5 15.02 -69.67 40.59
C THR A 5 13.87 -70.26 39.78
N PRO A 6 12.62 -69.73 39.89
CA PRO A 6 11.62 -69.99 38.89
C PRO A 6 11.57 -68.85 37.87
N THR A 7 11.63 -69.26 36.62
CA THR A 7 11.59 -68.46 35.40
C THR A 7 10.18 -67.94 35.13
N PHE A 8 10.01 -66.61 34.98
CA PHE A 8 8.73 -66.04 34.53
C PHE A 8 8.81 -65.56 33.07
N SER A 9 7.96 -66.15 32.24
CA SER A 9 7.94 -66.07 30.78
C SER A 9 7.75 -64.64 30.25
N ARG A 10 8.65 -64.21 29.35
CA ARG A 10 8.66 -62.89 28.68
C ARG A 10 8.21 -62.85 27.19
N PRO A 11 7.32 -63.71 26.63
CA PRO A 11 7.01 -63.65 25.19
C PRO A 11 5.87 -62.68 24.81
N ARG A 12 4.91 -62.37 25.71
CA ARG A 12 3.71 -61.58 25.35
C ARG A 12 3.97 -60.08 25.18
N ARG A 13 4.82 -59.47 26.01
CA ARG A 13 5.08 -58.01 25.98
C ARG A 13 5.85 -57.56 24.74
N ARG A 14 6.81 -58.37 24.26
CA ARG A 14 7.55 -58.09 23.01
C ARG A 14 6.66 -58.19 21.78
N ARG A 15 5.72 -59.14 21.73
CA ARG A 15 4.75 -59.25 20.63
C ARG A 15 3.80 -58.06 20.56
N ILE A 16 3.34 -57.56 21.71
CA ILE A 16 2.50 -56.36 21.77
C ILE A 16 3.27 -55.12 21.28
N ILE A 17 4.52 -54.95 21.72
CA ILE A 17 5.36 -53.82 21.27
C ILE A 17 5.62 -53.89 19.76
N LEU A 18 5.88 -55.07 19.20
CA LEU A 18 6.06 -55.25 17.76
C LEU A 18 4.78 -54.97 16.97
N LEU A 19 3.60 -55.37 17.48
CA LEU A 19 2.32 -55.07 16.85
C LEU A 19 2.01 -53.57 16.87
N VAL A 20 2.27 -52.88 17.99
CA VAL A 20 2.09 -51.43 18.08
C VAL A 20 3.05 -50.70 17.14
N ALA A 21 4.31 -51.12 17.08
CA ALA A 21 5.29 -50.54 16.16
C ALA A 21 4.87 -50.74 14.69
N LEU A 22 4.36 -51.92 14.33
CA LEU A 22 3.85 -52.19 12.98
C LEU A 22 2.63 -51.32 12.66
N LEU A 23 1.73 -51.12 13.62
CA LEU A 23 0.56 -50.25 13.47
C LEU A 23 0.96 -48.77 13.24
N VAL A 24 1.96 -48.28 13.96
CA VAL A 24 2.50 -46.92 13.78
C VAL A 24 3.14 -46.77 12.40
N VAL A 25 3.90 -47.76 11.94
CA VAL A 25 4.49 -47.74 10.59
C VAL A 25 3.42 -47.75 9.51
N VAL A 26 2.37 -48.56 9.65
CA VAL A 26 1.25 -48.60 8.70
C VAL A 26 0.52 -47.26 8.63
N PHE A 27 0.26 -46.62 9.78
CA PHE A 27 -0.36 -45.28 9.81
C PHE A 27 0.55 -44.20 9.20
N ALA A 28 1.86 -44.25 9.44
CA ALA A 28 2.80 -43.31 8.84
C ALA A 28 2.88 -43.46 7.32
N VAL A 29 2.92 -44.70 6.81
CA VAL A 29 2.95 -44.97 5.36
C VAL A 29 1.64 -44.57 4.70
N THR A 30 0.49 -44.88 5.30
CA THR A 30 -0.81 -44.45 4.75
C THR A 30 -0.96 -42.92 4.76
N GLY A 31 -0.56 -42.25 5.85
CA GLY A 31 -0.52 -40.78 5.89
C GLY A 31 0.40 -40.17 4.84
N PHE A 32 1.58 -40.75 4.63
CA PHE A 32 2.51 -40.32 3.59
C PHE A 32 1.95 -40.54 2.18
N LEU A 33 1.32 -41.68 1.91
CA LEU A 33 0.70 -41.96 0.61
C LEU A 33 -0.45 -40.99 0.33
N ILE A 34 -1.34 -40.74 1.30
CA ILE A 34 -2.42 -39.77 1.15
C ILE A 34 -1.85 -38.38 0.88
N GLY A 35 -0.86 -37.92 1.65
CA GLY A 35 -0.20 -36.63 1.43
C GLY A 35 0.46 -36.54 0.05
N TYR A 36 1.17 -37.60 -0.38
CA TYR A 36 1.83 -37.66 -1.67
C TYR A 36 0.83 -37.60 -2.84
N PHE A 37 -0.28 -38.35 -2.77
CA PHE A 37 -1.29 -38.35 -3.83
C PHE A 37 -2.11 -37.06 -3.88
N VAL A 38 -2.38 -36.42 -2.73
CA VAL A 38 -3.03 -35.09 -2.69
C VAL A 38 -2.11 -34.01 -3.26
N MET A 39 -0.81 -34.04 -2.92
CA MET A 39 0.15 -33.06 -3.45
C MET A 39 0.43 -33.25 -4.94
N LYS A 40 0.44 -34.50 -5.42
CA LYS A 40 0.56 -34.81 -6.84
C LYS A 40 -0.70 -34.42 -7.63
N ALA A 41 -1.89 -34.53 -7.04
CA ALA A 41 -3.13 -34.02 -7.63
C ALA A 41 -3.21 -32.49 -7.63
N GLY A 42 -2.45 -31.81 -6.76
CA GLY A 42 -2.34 -30.35 -6.70
C GLY A 42 -1.31 -29.73 -7.64
N GLN A 43 -0.47 -30.52 -8.33
CA GLN A 43 0.57 -30.01 -9.24
C GLN A 43 0.12 -29.81 -10.69
N ASP A 44 -1.14 -30.11 -11.02
CA ASP A 44 -1.75 -29.71 -12.30
C ASP A 44 -2.23 -28.24 -12.29
N THR A 45 -1.76 -27.44 -11.32
CA THR A 45 -1.96 -26.00 -11.31
C THR A 45 -1.06 -25.30 -12.32
N VAL A 46 -1.71 -24.80 -13.37
CA VAL A 46 -1.37 -23.54 -14.07
C VAL A 46 0.05 -23.48 -14.63
N LYS A 47 0.24 -24.08 -15.81
CA LYS A 47 1.20 -23.55 -16.77
C LYS A 47 0.52 -22.41 -17.53
N CYS A 48 0.98 -21.17 -17.35
CA CYS A 48 0.72 -20.13 -18.33
C CYS A 48 1.44 -20.55 -19.62
N GLN A 49 0.70 -20.99 -20.63
CA GLN A 49 1.26 -21.28 -21.94
C GLN A 49 1.75 -19.96 -22.56
N THR A 50 3.06 -19.84 -22.74
CA THR A 50 3.63 -19.10 -23.85
C THR A 50 3.50 -19.99 -25.07
N ASP A 51 2.76 -19.51 -26.08
CA ASP A 51 2.62 -20.18 -27.36
C ASP A 51 3.98 -20.30 -28.03
N ASP A 52 4.47 -21.53 -28.21
CA ASP A 52 5.41 -21.86 -29.27
C ASP A 52 5.08 -23.25 -29.83
N GLY A 53 4.84 -23.23 -31.14
CA GLY A 53 4.71 -24.29 -32.13
C GLY A 53 4.71 -25.79 -31.77
N SER A 54 3.70 -26.46 -32.33
CA SER A 54 3.78 -27.79 -32.97
C SER A 54 3.86 -29.03 -32.06
N ASP A 55 2.70 -29.65 -31.81
CA ASP A 55 2.56 -31.10 -32.00
C ASP A 55 1.11 -31.49 -32.30
N ASN A 56 0.90 -32.17 -33.44
CA ASN A 56 -0.40 -32.63 -33.92
C ASN A 56 -0.61 -34.07 -33.45
N THR A 57 -1.24 -34.25 -32.29
CA THR A 57 -1.92 -35.49 -31.93
C THR A 57 -3.34 -35.20 -31.47
N SER A 58 -4.30 -35.67 -32.26
CA SER A 58 -5.74 -35.52 -32.09
C SER A 58 -6.24 -36.25 -30.84
N LYS A 59 -6.14 -35.58 -29.69
CA LYS A 59 -6.92 -35.91 -28.50
C LYS A 59 -8.32 -35.26 -28.66
N PRO A 60 -9.43 -35.97 -28.40
CA PRO A 60 -10.76 -35.37 -28.49
C PRO A 60 -10.81 -34.15 -27.58
N THR A 61 -11.03 -32.98 -28.17
CA THR A 61 -11.08 -31.69 -27.48
C THR A 61 -12.12 -31.77 -26.37
N PRO A 62 -11.73 -31.65 -25.08
CA PRO A 62 -12.72 -31.59 -24.02
C PRO A 62 -13.58 -30.35 -24.30
N THR A 63 -14.89 -30.53 -24.40
CA THR A 63 -15.84 -29.43 -24.56
C THR A 63 -15.52 -28.41 -23.47
N PRO A 64 -15.23 -27.13 -23.82
CA PRO A 64 -14.82 -26.15 -22.83
C PRO A 64 -15.89 -26.12 -21.75
N SER A 65 -15.47 -26.34 -20.49
CA SER A 65 -16.39 -26.24 -19.37
C SER A 65 -17.09 -24.88 -19.46
N ASN A 66 -18.37 -24.80 -19.07
CA ASN A 66 -19.11 -23.53 -19.13
C ASN A 66 -18.32 -22.37 -18.49
N LYS A 67 -17.51 -22.67 -17.46
CA LYS A 67 -16.58 -21.72 -16.82
C LYS A 67 -15.54 -21.15 -17.78
N GLU A 68 -14.90 -21.97 -18.60
CA GLU A 68 -13.88 -21.54 -19.56
C GLU A 68 -14.49 -20.68 -20.67
N LYS A 69 -15.68 -21.05 -21.14
CA LYS A 69 -16.46 -20.23 -22.07
C LYS A 69 -16.75 -18.83 -21.49
N TYR A 70 -17.31 -18.75 -20.28
CA TYR A 70 -17.62 -17.45 -19.65
C TYR A 70 -16.36 -16.65 -19.31
N HIS A 71 -15.27 -17.31 -18.92
CA HIS A 71 -13.99 -16.65 -18.69
C HIS A 71 -13.47 -15.98 -19.96
N LYS A 72 -13.50 -16.69 -21.10
CA LYS A 72 -13.08 -16.14 -22.39
C LYS A 72 -13.97 -14.97 -22.81
N MET A 73 -15.29 -15.12 -22.71
CA MET A 73 -16.24 -14.02 -22.97
C MET A 73 -15.91 -12.78 -22.13
N PHE A 74 -15.65 -12.96 -20.82
CA PHE A 74 -15.30 -11.86 -19.94
C PHE A 74 -13.98 -11.17 -20.36
N GLN A 75 -12.93 -11.95 -20.68
CA GLN A 75 -11.66 -11.39 -21.15
C GLN A 75 -11.82 -10.61 -22.46
N GLU A 76 -12.61 -11.13 -23.40
CA GLU A 76 -12.87 -10.48 -24.68
C GLU A 76 -13.62 -9.15 -24.51
N GLU A 77 -14.47 -9.01 -23.50
CA GLU A 77 -15.21 -7.76 -23.22
C GLU A 77 -14.35 -6.67 -22.55
N ILE A 78 -13.22 -7.00 -21.91
CA ILE A 78 -12.33 -6.01 -21.31
C ILE A 78 -11.51 -5.33 -22.41
N LYS A 79 -11.96 -4.12 -22.80
CA LYS A 79 -11.27 -3.30 -23.82
C LYS A 79 -10.36 -2.26 -23.16
N ALA A 80 -9.09 -2.25 -23.56
CA ALA A 80 -8.11 -1.24 -23.11
C ALA A 80 -8.59 0.20 -23.36
N LYS A 81 -9.24 0.46 -24.50
CA LYS A 81 -9.80 1.77 -24.83
C LYS A 81 -10.84 2.27 -23.81
N ASN A 82 -11.69 1.37 -23.29
CA ASN A 82 -12.69 1.73 -22.29
C ASN A 82 -12.02 2.12 -20.96
N ILE A 83 -10.95 1.41 -20.58
CA ILE A 83 -10.16 1.72 -19.39
C ILE A 83 -9.50 3.10 -19.55
N GLU A 84 -8.88 3.35 -20.71
CA GLU A 84 -8.24 4.63 -21.03
C GLU A 84 -9.23 5.80 -20.98
N ASP A 85 -10.40 5.67 -21.61
CA ASP A 85 -11.42 6.74 -21.64
C ASP A 85 -11.99 7.02 -20.25
N ASN A 86 -12.26 5.97 -19.46
CA ASN A 86 -12.70 6.12 -18.09
C ASN A 86 -11.63 6.80 -17.24
N LEU A 87 -10.36 6.41 -17.38
CA LEU A 87 -9.25 7.02 -16.66
C LEU A 87 -9.15 8.50 -17.00
N LYS A 88 -9.12 8.87 -18.29
CA LYS A 88 -9.08 10.27 -18.74
C LYS A 88 -10.21 11.10 -18.18
N TYR A 89 -11.44 10.57 -18.16
CA TYR A 89 -12.58 11.28 -17.61
C TYR A 89 -12.45 11.47 -16.10
N ILE A 90 -12.13 10.39 -15.36
CA ILE A 90 -12.06 10.41 -13.89
C ILE A 90 -10.93 11.35 -13.42
N THR A 91 -9.76 11.33 -14.07
CA THR A 91 -8.57 12.10 -13.66
C THR A 91 -8.48 13.49 -14.29
N SER A 92 -9.49 13.93 -15.04
CA SER A 92 -9.50 15.25 -15.69
C SER A 92 -9.48 16.44 -14.73
N GLU A 93 -9.97 16.25 -13.49
CA GLU A 93 -10.06 17.28 -12.47
C GLU A 93 -9.78 16.70 -11.07
N PRO A 94 -9.18 17.46 -10.13
CA PRO A 94 -9.03 17.05 -8.75
C PRO A 94 -10.38 16.70 -8.10
N HIS A 95 -10.43 15.59 -7.38
CA HIS A 95 -11.65 15.03 -6.80
C HIS A 95 -11.44 14.62 -5.33
N MET A 96 -11.02 15.58 -4.50
CA MET A 96 -10.80 15.38 -3.06
C MET A 96 -12.07 14.90 -2.34
N ALA A 97 -11.88 14.22 -1.21
CA ALA A 97 -12.97 13.76 -0.35
C ALA A 97 -13.93 14.91 0.03
N GLY A 98 -15.23 14.74 -0.23
CA GLY A 98 -16.25 15.75 0.06
C GLY A 98 -16.36 16.89 -0.96
N SER A 99 -15.55 16.89 -2.02
CA SER A 99 -15.64 17.91 -3.08
C SER A 99 -16.83 17.69 -4.02
N LYS A 100 -17.26 18.76 -4.70
CA LYS A 100 -18.30 18.67 -5.75
C LYS A 100 -17.91 17.66 -6.84
N ARG A 101 -16.66 17.68 -7.30
CA ARG A 101 -16.19 16.77 -8.36
C ARG A 101 -16.28 15.31 -7.93
N GLN A 102 -15.93 14.99 -6.68
CA GLN A 102 -16.06 13.62 -6.17
C GLN A 102 -17.52 13.16 -6.15
N HIS A 103 -18.45 14.03 -5.76
CA HIS A 103 -19.88 13.74 -5.79
C HIS A 103 -20.39 13.53 -7.24
N ASP A 104 -20.00 14.38 -8.18
CA ASP A 104 -20.34 14.22 -9.60
C ASP A 104 -19.84 12.87 -10.17
N LEU A 105 -18.63 12.44 -9.77
CA LEU A 105 -18.08 11.14 -10.14
C LEU A 105 -18.85 9.96 -9.52
N ALA A 106 -19.35 10.10 -8.29
CA ALA A 106 -20.19 9.09 -7.66
C ALA A 106 -21.52 8.90 -8.41
N ILE A 107 -22.15 10.00 -8.84
CA ILE A 107 -23.34 9.96 -9.70
C ILE A 107 -23.03 9.24 -11.01
N PHE A 108 -21.95 9.66 -11.70
CA PHE A 108 -21.51 9.04 -12.94
C PHE A 108 -21.30 7.53 -12.82
N LEU A 109 -20.64 7.06 -11.75
CA LEU A 109 -20.44 5.63 -11.50
C LEU A 109 -21.76 4.91 -11.26
N GLY A 110 -22.66 5.49 -10.46
CA GLY A 110 -23.99 4.94 -10.22
C GLY A 110 -24.81 4.80 -11.51
N GLU A 111 -24.78 5.79 -12.39
CA GLU A 111 -25.44 5.73 -13.70
C GLU A 111 -24.84 4.66 -14.62
N LYS A 112 -23.51 4.53 -14.64
CA LYS A 112 -22.81 3.48 -15.39
C LYS A 112 -23.22 2.09 -14.90
N TRP A 113 -23.24 1.85 -13.59
CA TRP A 113 -23.64 0.57 -13.02
C TRP A 113 -25.11 0.23 -13.32
N ARG A 114 -26.01 1.21 -13.27
CA ARG A 114 -27.41 1.00 -13.70
C ARG A 114 -27.51 0.64 -15.18
N THR A 115 -26.71 1.28 -16.03
CA THR A 115 -26.63 0.96 -17.46
C THR A 115 -26.13 -0.47 -17.71
N TYR A 116 -25.19 -0.94 -16.88
CA TYR A 116 -24.70 -2.32 -16.90
C TYR A 116 -25.67 -3.34 -16.29
N ARG A 117 -26.85 -2.90 -15.82
CA ARG A 117 -27.90 -3.75 -15.27
C ARG A 117 -27.49 -4.50 -13.99
N PHE A 118 -26.67 -3.90 -13.14
CA PHE A 118 -26.49 -4.40 -11.77
C PHE A 118 -27.85 -4.41 -11.05
N ASP A 119 -28.14 -5.47 -10.31
CA ASP A 119 -29.44 -5.69 -9.65
C ASP A 119 -29.78 -4.58 -8.65
N VAL A 120 -28.78 -4.12 -7.91
CA VAL A 120 -28.92 -3.07 -6.89
C VAL A 120 -27.76 -2.08 -7.03
N VAL A 121 -28.09 -0.79 -7.13
CA VAL A 121 -27.11 0.31 -7.19
C VAL A 121 -27.52 1.40 -6.21
N GLU A 122 -26.80 1.48 -5.10
CA GLU A 122 -27.02 2.43 -4.02
C GLU A 122 -25.90 3.49 -3.95
N MET A 123 -26.24 4.65 -3.42
CA MET A 123 -25.30 5.73 -3.11
C MET A 123 -25.51 6.16 -1.65
N PRO A 124 -25.00 5.38 -0.69
CA PRO A 124 -25.19 5.71 0.72
C PRO A 124 -24.40 6.97 1.10
N GLU A 125 -25.02 7.80 1.93
CA GLU A 125 -24.43 9.04 2.42
C GLU A 125 -23.99 8.92 3.89
N TYR A 126 -22.81 9.46 4.19
CA TYR A 126 -22.25 9.47 5.53
C TYR A 126 -21.77 10.87 5.89
N LYS A 127 -22.11 11.31 7.11
CA LYS A 127 -21.55 12.53 7.69
C LYS A 127 -20.30 12.17 8.47
N VAL A 128 -19.14 12.49 7.92
CA VAL A 128 -17.83 12.22 8.53
C VAL A 128 -17.04 13.50 8.71
N PRO A 129 -16.30 13.67 9.81
CA PRO A 129 -15.40 14.81 9.96
C PRO A 129 -14.21 14.65 9.00
N LEU A 130 -14.07 15.57 8.05
CA LEU A 130 -12.92 15.67 7.17
C LEU A 130 -12.02 16.82 7.63
N SER A 131 -10.73 16.69 7.36
CA SER A 131 -9.77 17.78 7.47
C SER A 131 -9.53 18.31 6.07
N LEU A 132 -9.73 19.61 5.85
CA LEU A 132 -9.47 20.29 4.58
C LEU A 132 -8.62 21.54 4.86
N PRO A 133 -7.74 21.95 3.90
CA PRO A 133 -6.98 23.18 4.02
C PRO A 133 -7.89 24.40 3.89
N GLN A 134 -7.46 25.53 4.47
CA GLN A 134 -8.14 26.82 4.32
C GLN A 134 -7.65 27.52 3.04
N GLU A 135 -8.52 27.66 2.05
CA GLU A 135 -8.13 28.25 0.75
C GLU A 135 -7.85 29.76 0.83
N ASP A 136 -8.56 30.46 1.72
CA ASP A 136 -8.42 31.88 2.01
C ASP A 136 -7.22 32.19 2.91
N LYS A 137 -6.79 31.20 3.70
CA LYS A 137 -5.61 31.28 4.57
C LYS A 137 -4.69 30.06 4.35
N PRO A 138 -3.94 30.01 3.23
CA PRO A 138 -3.07 28.90 2.93
C PRO A 138 -1.99 28.72 4.02
N ASN A 139 -1.59 27.46 4.22
CA ASN A 139 -0.44 27.15 5.06
C ASN A 139 0.80 27.88 4.53
N LYS A 140 1.74 28.25 5.41
CA LYS A 140 3.01 28.84 5.00
C LYS A 140 4.15 28.38 5.90
N VAL A 141 5.36 28.38 5.34
CA VAL A 141 6.61 28.14 6.05
C VAL A 141 7.50 29.36 5.81
N GLU A 142 8.07 29.91 6.87
CA GLU A 142 8.94 31.09 6.80
C GLU A 142 10.31 30.73 7.36
N VAL A 143 11.37 31.14 6.65
CA VAL A 143 12.75 31.05 7.12
C VAL A 143 13.10 32.40 7.71
N ILE A 144 13.41 32.41 9.00
CA ILE A 144 13.73 33.62 9.75
C ILE A 144 15.21 33.59 10.11
N ILE A 145 15.96 34.61 9.69
CA ILE A 145 17.37 34.80 10.03
C ILE A 145 17.51 36.15 10.73
N ASN A 146 18.07 36.15 11.93
CA ASN A 146 18.29 37.36 12.74
C ASN A 146 17.00 38.22 12.92
N GLY A 147 15.85 37.57 13.10
CA GLY A 147 14.56 38.23 13.29
C GLY A 147 13.92 38.80 12.01
N THR A 148 14.53 38.56 10.84
CA THR A 148 14.00 38.99 9.55
C THR A 148 13.55 37.78 8.74
N ILE A 149 12.39 37.88 8.09
CA ILE A 149 11.91 36.86 7.15
C ILE A 149 12.75 36.94 5.88
N GLU A 150 13.54 35.90 5.63
CA GLU A 150 14.36 35.79 4.43
C GLU A 150 13.58 35.13 3.29
N GLN A 151 12.80 34.10 3.61
CA GLN A 151 12.03 33.33 2.64
C GLN A 151 10.65 32.99 3.17
N THR A 152 9.65 33.02 2.29
CA THR A 152 8.30 32.55 2.56
C THR A 152 7.91 31.53 1.50
N ILE A 153 7.55 30.33 1.93
CA ILE A 153 6.98 29.27 1.10
C ILE A 153 5.49 29.22 1.37
N LEU A 154 4.69 29.56 0.37
CA LEU A 154 3.23 29.51 0.46
C LEU A 154 2.72 28.12 0.04
N GLY A 155 1.90 27.49 0.87
CA GLY A 155 1.21 26.23 0.62
C GLY A 155 0.03 26.39 -0.33
N LYS A 156 0.25 27.07 -1.46
CA LYS A 156 -0.70 27.24 -2.55
C LYS A 156 0.05 27.05 -3.87
N LEU A 157 -0.32 26.01 -4.59
CA LEU A 157 0.27 25.61 -5.86
C LEU A 157 -0.79 25.66 -6.96
N GLU A 158 -0.35 25.92 -8.17
CA GLU A 158 -1.19 25.83 -9.36
C GLU A 158 -0.81 24.56 -10.13
N VAL A 159 -1.73 23.60 -10.23
CA VAL A 159 -1.49 22.29 -10.84
C VAL A 159 -2.32 22.09 -12.09
N LYS A 160 -1.84 21.20 -12.97
CA LYS A 160 -2.49 20.80 -14.21
C LYS A 160 -2.63 19.28 -14.23
N ALA A 161 -3.65 18.78 -14.92
CA ALA A 161 -3.86 17.33 -15.09
C ALA A 161 -2.73 16.68 -15.91
N GLU A 162 -2.17 17.42 -16.86
CA GLU A 162 -1.03 17.02 -17.70
C GLU A 162 -0.29 18.28 -18.18
N PRO A 163 0.96 18.18 -18.68
CA PRO A 163 1.78 19.35 -19.03
C PRO A 163 1.15 20.22 -20.14
N SER A 164 0.50 19.56 -21.10
CA SER A 164 -0.23 20.17 -22.22
C SER A 164 -1.55 20.80 -21.81
N ALA A 165 -2.08 20.52 -20.62
CA ALA A 165 -3.40 21.01 -20.24
C ALA A 165 -3.41 22.54 -20.08
N THR A 166 -4.48 23.15 -20.58
CA THR A 166 -4.76 24.58 -20.40
C THR A 166 -5.44 24.86 -19.07
N LYS A 167 -6.34 23.95 -18.63
CA LYS A 167 -7.05 24.07 -17.36
C LYS A 167 -6.08 23.90 -16.20
N LYS A 168 -6.18 24.80 -15.22
CA LYS A 168 -5.36 24.82 -14.02
C LYS A 168 -6.24 24.76 -12.78
N PHE A 169 -5.69 24.22 -11.70
CA PHE A 169 -6.38 24.05 -10.44
C PHE A 169 -5.50 24.59 -9.31
N ASN A 170 -6.12 25.27 -8.34
CA ASN A 170 -5.44 25.58 -7.10
C ASN A 170 -5.35 24.32 -6.25
N TYR A 171 -4.17 24.09 -5.69
CA TYR A 171 -3.87 22.96 -4.83
C TYR A 171 -3.19 23.47 -3.56
N PHE A 172 -3.59 22.93 -2.40
CA PHE A 172 -3.16 23.43 -1.10
C PHE A 172 -2.57 22.28 -0.29
N PRO A 173 -1.25 22.05 -0.35
CA PRO A 173 -0.63 20.94 0.36
C PRO A 173 -0.79 21.06 1.87
N TYR A 174 -1.15 19.95 2.52
CA TYR A 174 -1.38 19.90 3.95
C TYR A 174 -1.24 18.47 4.49
N PHE A 175 -1.09 18.36 5.81
CA PHE A 175 -1.31 17.11 6.51
C PHE A 175 -2.73 17.08 7.06
N ALA A 176 -3.55 16.18 6.54
CA ALA A 176 -4.91 16.01 7.03
C ALA A 176 -4.88 15.64 8.52
N TYR A 177 -5.76 16.27 9.30
CA TYR A 177 -5.89 16.17 10.75
C TYR A 177 -4.74 16.77 11.56
N SER A 178 -3.84 17.53 10.93
CA SER A 178 -2.87 18.33 11.68
C SER A 178 -3.59 19.44 12.42
N PRO A 179 -3.23 19.73 13.68
CA PRO A 179 -3.80 20.88 14.39
C PRO A 179 -3.38 22.19 13.72
N ASN A 180 -4.26 23.19 13.80
CA ASN A 180 -3.92 24.56 13.43
C ASN A 180 -2.97 25.14 14.49
N GLY A 181 -1.95 25.88 14.03
CA GLY A 181 -1.02 26.55 14.91
C GLY A 181 0.06 27.29 14.12
N THR A 182 0.68 28.26 14.78
CA THR A 182 1.88 28.94 14.29
C THR A 182 2.95 28.75 15.35
N VAL A 183 4.07 28.17 14.95
CA VAL A 183 5.21 27.89 15.82
C VAL A 183 6.48 28.39 15.15
N GLU A 184 7.42 28.84 15.97
CA GLU A 184 8.76 29.22 15.56
C GLU A 184 9.74 28.41 16.40
N GLY A 185 10.78 27.87 15.77
CA GLY A 185 11.77 27.05 16.44
C GLY A 185 12.88 26.63 15.49
N GLU A 186 14.00 26.20 16.07
CA GLU A 186 15.14 25.73 15.27
C GLU A 186 14.77 24.45 14.49
N LEU A 187 15.38 24.32 13.32
CA LEU A 187 15.12 23.23 12.40
C LEU A 187 16.06 22.05 12.67
N VAL A 188 15.50 20.84 12.82
CA VAL A 188 16.28 19.60 13.02
C VAL A 188 15.96 18.60 11.92
N TYR A 189 16.97 18.20 11.15
CA TYR A 189 16.83 17.16 10.14
C TYR A 189 16.87 15.76 10.76
N ILE A 190 15.85 14.94 10.49
CA ILE A 190 15.67 13.61 11.09
C ILE A 190 15.75 12.46 10.06
N ASN A 191 16.45 12.64 8.94
CA ASN A 191 16.52 11.68 7.84
C ASN A 191 15.13 11.28 7.33
N THR A 192 14.79 9.98 7.28
CA THR A 192 13.44 9.54 6.85
C THR A 192 12.39 9.73 7.96
N GLY A 193 12.83 10.10 9.16
CA GLY A 193 12.01 10.23 10.36
C GLY A 193 11.55 8.89 10.93
N SER A 194 12.23 7.79 10.59
CA SER A 194 11.99 6.49 11.23
C SER A 194 12.36 6.55 12.73
N LYS A 195 11.86 5.59 13.51
CA LYS A 195 12.19 5.49 14.94
C LYS A 195 13.69 5.29 15.14
N GLU A 196 14.30 4.53 14.24
CA GLU A 196 15.72 4.21 14.23
C GLU A 196 16.56 5.45 13.89
N ASP A 197 16.14 6.25 12.90
CA ASP A 197 16.79 7.51 12.54
C ASP A 197 16.78 8.50 13.69
N ILE A 198 15.62 8.70 14.33
CA ILE A 198 15.47 9.64 15.45
C ILE A 198 16.36 9.22 16.62
N LYS A 199 16.34 7.93 16.99
CA LYS A 199 17.22 7.40 18.04
C LYS A 199 18.69 7.55 17.70
N LEU A 200 19.08 7.26 16.46
CA LEU A 200 20.45 7.36 16.01
C LEU A 200 20.95 8.80 16.09
N LEU A 201 20.13 9.77 15.64
CA LEU A 201 20.42 11.19 15.72
C LEU A 201 20.67 11.62 17.17
N MET A 202 19.72 11.33 18.07
CA MET A 202 19.81 11.71 19.48
C MET A 202 21.03 11.08 20.15
N ASN A 203 21.29 9.79 19.91
CA ASN A 203 22.41 9.08 20.54
C ASN A 203 23.79 9.53 20.03
N ARG A 204 23.90 9.91 18.75
CA ARG A 204 25.19 10.29 18.16
C ARG A 204 25.54 11.76 18.34
N THR A 205 24.53 12.63 18.36
CA THR A 205 24.74 14.08 18.35
C THR A 205 24.35 14.75 19.66
N GLY A 206 23.53 14.09 20.51
CA GLY A 206 22.97 14.70 21.71
C GLY A 206 21.88 15.74 21.43
N VAL A 207 21.46 15.92 20.18
CA VAL A 207 20.41 16.89 19.80
C VAL A 207 19.06 16.47 20.40
N SER A 208 18.45 17.38 21.17
CA SER A 208 17.06 17.26 21.64
C SER A 208 16.08 17.76 20.58
N LEU A 209 14.90 17.15 20.52
CA LEU A 209 13.79 17.59 19.66
C LEU A 209 12.84 18.58 20.36
N GLU A 210 13.06 18.84 21.65
CA GLU A 210 12.20 19.69 22.46
C GLU A 210 12.21 21.14 21.95
N ASN A 211 11.02 21.70 21.68
CA ASN A 211 10.82 23.03 21.10
C ASN A 211 11.51 23.23 19.73
N LYS A 212 11.65 22.15 18.96
CA LYS A 212 12.20 22.16 17.60
C LYS A 212 11.16 21.86 16.53
N ILE A 213 11.38 22.37 15.33
CA ILE A 213 10.67 21.97 14.13
C ILE A 213 11.50 20.88 13.46
N VAL A 214 10.91 19.70 13.24
CA VAL A 214 11.62 18.60 12.56
C VAL A 214 11.38 18.64 11.06
N ILE A 215 12.39 18.29 10.27
CA ILE A 215 12.27 18.11 8.82
C ILE A 215 12.75 16.72 8.41
N ALA A 216 11.95 16.02 7.61
CA ALA A 216 12.21 14.66 7.18
C ALA A 216 12.04 14.48 5.67
N ARG A 217 12.83 13.60 5.06
CA ARG A 217 12.65 13.20 3.66
C ARG A 217 11.63 12.06 3.55
N GLY A 218 10.85 12.09 2.47
CA GLY A 218 9.82 11.11 2.18
C GLY A 218 8.60 11.18 3.11
N MET A 219 7.67 10.24 2.92
CA MET A 219 6.38 10.23 3.61
C MET A 219 6.38 9.39 4.90
N GLY A 220 7.44 8.63 5.15
CA GLY A 220 7.54 7.65 6.23
C GLY A 220 7.77 8.23 7.64
N ALA A 221 7.94 9.55 7.76
CA ALA A 221 8.32 10.18 9.01
C ALA A 221 7.33 9.90 10.15
N SER A 222 7.85 9.45 11.29
CA SER A 222 7.09 9.19 12.52
C SER A 222 6.83 10.49 13.28
N ILE A 223 6.00 11.36 12.71
CA ILE A 223 5.67 12.70 13.26
C ILE A 223 5.16 12.60 14.72
N ARG A 224 4.36 11.56 15.03
CA ARG A 224 3.87 11.31 16.40
C ARG A 224 5.00 11.02 17.39
N LEU A 225 6.03 10.30 16.95
CA LEU A 225 7.19 10.02 17.80
C LEU A 225 7.99 11.31 18.02
N ALA A 226 8.25 12.09 16.97
CA ALA A 226 8.91 13.38 17.11
C ALA A 226 8.13 14.31 18.06
N ALA A 227 6.80 14.39 17.92
CA ALA A 227 5.96 15.16 18.83
C ALA A 227 6.03 14.66 20.28
N SER A 228 6.04 13.33 20.52
CA SER A 228 6.21 12.76 21.86
C SER A 228 7.57 13.05 22.49
N LEU A 229 8.56 13.43 21.68
CA LEU A 229 9.90 13.85 22.10
C LEU A 229 10.03 15.38 22.21
N GLY A 230 8.91 16.11 22.12
CA GLY A 230 8.86 17.56 22.31
C GLY A 230 8.96 18.40 21.03
N ALA A 231 8.96 17.79 19.84
CA ALA A 231 8.90 18.56 18.60
C ALA A 231 7.58 19.32 18.50
N ILE A 232 7.65 20.60 18.11
CA ILE A 232 6.51 21.53 18.06
C ILE A 232 5.97 21.72 16.63
N GLY A 233 6.69 21.26 15.63
CA GLY A 233 6.29 21.28 14.22
C GLY A 233 7.01 20.21 13.40
N ALA A 234 6.43 19.85 12.26
CA ALA A 234 7.03 18.88 11.36
C ALA A 234 6.84 19.29 9.89
N LEU A 235 7.92 19.18 9.12
CA LEU A 235 7.96 19.35 7.67
C LEU A 235 8.39 18.04 7.02
N THR A 236 7.81 17.72 5.87
CA THR A 236 8.33 16.63 5.01
C THR A 236 8.50 17.12 3.60
N PHE A 237 9.53 16.62 2.92
CA PHE A 237 9.79 16.91 1.51
C PHE A 237 10.03 15.59 0.75
N PRO A 238 9.84 15.54 -0.57
CA PRO A 238 10.15 14.35 -1.34
C PRO A 238 11.57 13.86 -1.16
N ASP A 239 11.78 12.55 -1.17
CA ASP A 239 13.13 12.01 -1.08
C ASP A 239 13.91 12.37 -2.36
N PRO A 240 15.05 13.08 -2.27
CA PRO A 240 15.84 13.40 -3.46
C PRO A 240 16.30 12.18 -4.25
N HIS A 241 16.43 11.02 -3.59
CA HIS A 241 16.76 9.75 -4.25
C HIS A 241 15.60 9.18 -5.09
N SER A 242 14.40 9.78 -5.01
CA SER A 242 13.23 9.43 -5.82
C SER A 242 13.11 10.23 -7.12
N SER A 243 14.01 11.19 -7.37
CA SER A 243 13.96 12.13 -8.50
C SER A 243 14.73 11.66 -9.74
N GLY A 244 14.94 10.34 -9.89
CA GLY A 244 15.66 9.78 -11.03
C GLY A 244 17.18 10.03 -10.99
N PRO A 245 17.94 9.52 -11.97
CA PRO A 245 19.40 9.61 -11.98
C PRO A 245 19.95 11.00 -12.35
N SER A 246 19.13 11.90 -12.88
CA SER A 246 19.49 13.27 -13.26
C SER A 246 18.36 14.25 -12.90
N PRO A 247 18.63 15.54 -12.58
CA PRO A 247 17.59 16.53 -12.32
C PRO A 247 16.55 16.68 -13.46
N ASN A 248 16.95 16.40 -14.70
CA ASN A 248 16.05 16.44 -15.87
C ASN A 248 15.24 15.15 -16.06
N ASP A 249 15.60 14.07 -15.36
CA ASP A 249 14.90 12.80 -15.38
C ASP A 249 13.78 12.82 -14.35
N THR A 250 12.84 13.75 -14.54
CA THR A 250 11.65 13.90 -13.68
C THR A 250 10.39 14.07 -14.54
N TYR A 251 9.22 13.97 -13.91
CA TYR A 251 7.95 14.27 -14.57
C TYR A 251 7.98 15.71 -15.14
N PRO A 252 7.61 15.93 -16.40
CA PRO A 252 6.83 15.01 -17.25
C PRO A 252 7.62 14.10 -18.19
N ASN A 253 8.94 14.19 -18.24
CA ASN A 253 9.74 13.46 -19.20
C ASN A 253 9.90 11.98 -18.81
N THR A 254 9.88 11.69 -17.51
CA THR A 254 10.05 10.35 -16.93
C THR A 254 9.07 10.14 -15.77
N PRO A 255 8.86 8.92 -15.26
CA PRO A 255 7.93 8.67 -14.16
C PRO A 255 8.49 9.06 -12.77
N TRP A 256 9.68 9.68 -12.70
CA TRP A 256 10.30 10.07 -11.44
C TRP A 256 9.72 11.38 -10.88
N THR A 257 9.83 11.55 -9.56
CA THR A 257 9.28 12.69 -8.82
C THR A 257 9.97 14.00 -9.20
N SER A 258 9.19 15.00 -9.64
CA SER A 258 9.69 16.37 -9.86
C SER A 258 10.10 17.06 -8.55
N GLY A 259 11.07 17.98 -8.62
CA GLY A 259 11.52 18.77 -7.48
C GLY A 259 10.43 19.66 -6.86
N ASP A 260 9.42 20.03 -7.65
CA ASP A 260 8.27 20.82 -7.19
C ASP A 260 7.17 19.97 -6.53
N ALA A 261 7.35 18.65 -6.48
CA ALA A 261 6.35 17.75 -5.94
C ALA A 261 6.17 17.97 -4.43
N VAL A 262 4.92 17.91 -3.98
CA VAL A 262 4.58 17.92 -2.55
C VAL A 262 3.64 16.76 -2.27
N PHE A 263 3.90 16.05 -1.17
CA PHE A 263 3.11 14.88 -0.79
C PHE A 263 2.07 15.23 0.28
N GLU A 264 0.86 14.72 0.09
CA GLU A 264 -0.17 14.71 1.12
C GLU A 264 -0.02 13.53 2.07
N LYS A 265 -0.31 13.77 3.35
CA LYS A 265 -0.29 12.73 4.37
C LYS A 265 -1.43 12.91 5.34
N THR A 266 -1.99 11.81 5.81
CA THR A 266 -2.91 11.82 6.96
C THR A 266 -2.10 11.71 8.25
N SER A 267 -2.32 12.65 9.18
CA SER A 267 -1.68 12.70 10.50
C SER A 267 -2.60 12.22 11.64
N GLY A 268 -3.75 11.64 11.28
CA GLY A 268 -4.79 11.20 12.21
C GLY A 268 -4.32 10.15 13.23
N PRO A 269 -5.03 10.01 14.35
CA PRO A 269 -4.76 8.94 15.31
C PRO A 269 -4.93 7.59 14.62
N LYS A 270 -3.99 6.66 14.82
CA LYS A 270 -4.31 5.25 14.60
C LYS A 270 -5.46 4.94 15.56
N ARG A 271 -6.61 4.53 15.03
CA ARG A 271 -7.68 3.97 15.85
C ARG A 271 -7.03 2.85 16.68
N GLY A 272 -7.11 3.00 18.00
CA GLY A 272 -6.73 1.96 18.96
C GLY A 272 -7.65 0.75 18.84
#